data_AF-S4MYB7-F1
#
_entry.id   AF-S4MYB7-F1
#
_cell.length_a   1.000
_cell.length_b   1.000
_cell.length_c   1.000
_cell.angle_alpha   90.00
_cell.angle_beta   90.00
_cell.angle_gamma   90.00
#
_symmetry.space_group_name_H-M   'P 1'
#
loop_
_entity.id
_entity.type
_entity.pdbx_description
1 polymer ?
#
loop_
_entity_poly.entity_id
_entity_poly.type
_entity_poly.pdbx_seq_one_letter_code
_entity_poly.pdbx_strand_id
1 'polypeptide(L)'
;MPAEPVCCGLTWISTGQLSRARKVLRRTLDTLRPHLEAGTPVIGLEPSCTAVFRADAPELMPGDQDAQRLARQVRTFAEQLVQHAPDDWQAPRLARRATVQTHCHQHAIMKFDADRELMRRARLDADVLDEGCCGLAGNFGFERGHHEVSLAVAEQGVLPAVRAAAPGSLLLADGFSCRTQIDQGDTGRRALHLAEVLALGLEGTLPAEHPEHLAARPDRPSRAARWATTAGATALTATAATAACRAALRSLRRP
;
A
#
# COMPACT_ATOMS: atom_id res chain seq x y z
N MET A 1 -14.70 0.41 5.92
CA MET A 1 -14.07 -0.14 4.70
C MET A 1 -15.11 -0.16 3.60
N PRO A 2 -14.76 0.18 2.33
CA PRO A 2 -15.70 0.12 1.22
C PRO A 2 -16.23 -1.31 1.03
N ALA A 3 -17.46 -1.43 0.51
CA ALA A 3 -18.11 -2.73 0.29
C ALA A 3 -17.41 -3.60 -0.77
N GLU A 4 -16.68 -2.96 -1.69
CA GLU A 4 -15.87 -3.62 -2.71
C GLU A 4 -14.42 -3.12 -2.67
N PRO A 5 -13.44 -3.95 -3.08
CA PRO A 5 -12.07 -3.49 -3.30
C PRO A 5 -12.03 -2.39 -4.36
N VAL A 6 -11.31 -1.32 -4.06
CA VAL A 6 -11.07 -0.19 -4.98
C VAL A 6 -9.58 -0.08 -5.31
N CYS A 7 -9.26 0.61 -6.40
CA CYS A 7 -7.87 0.82 -6.83
C CYS A 7 -7.66 2.29 -7.21
N CYS A 8 -6.51 2.84 -6.82
CA CYS A 8 -6.13 4.19 -7.18
C CYS A 8 -5.71 4.33 -8.65
N GLY A 9 -5.34 3.24 -9.31
CA GLY A 9 -4.98 3.24 -10.73
C GLY A 9 -3.56 3.76 -11.02
N LEU A 10 -2.73 4.00 -9.99
CA LEU A 10 -1.38 4.54 -10.11
C LEU A 10 -0.53 3.85 -11.19
N THR A 11 -0.51 2.51 -11.21
CA THR A 11 0.28 1.75 -12.20
C THR A 11 -0.11 2.06 -13.65
N TRP A 12 -1.40 2.32 -13.90
CA TRP A 12 -1.87 2.73 -15.23
C TRP A 12 -1.45 4.16 -15.56
N ILE A 13 -1.39 5.04 -14.56
CA ILE A 13 -0.92 6.42 -14.71
C ILE A 13 0.58 6.43 -15.03
N SER A 14 1.39 5.77 -14.20
CA SER A 14 2.86 5.77 -14.33
C SER A 14 3.38 5.12 -15.61
N THR A 15 2.58 4.24 -16.23
CA THR A 15 2.90 3.59 -17.52
C THR A 15 2.22 4.24 -18.73
N GLY A 16 1.59 5.42 -18.55
CA GLY A 16 0.97 6.17 -19.65
C GLY A 16 -0.37 5.61 -20.15
N GLN A 17 -0.94 4.60 -19.51
CA GLN A 17 -2.20 3.97 -19.87
C GLN A 17 -3.42 4.75 -19.34
N LEU A 18 -3.47 6.05 -19.64
CA LEU A 18 -4.39 7.01 -19.04
C LEU A 18 -5.88 6.69 -19.25
N SER A 19 -6.24 6.12 -20.41
CA SER A 19 -7.61 5.67 -20.67
C SER A 19 -8.04 4.54 -19.74
N ARG A 20 -7.11 3.65 -19.37
CA ARG A 20 -7.38 2.58 -18.40
C ARG A 20 -7.38 3.11 -16.98
N ALA A 21 -6.47 4.03 -16.66
CA ALA A 21 -6.47 4.74 -15.38
C ALA A 21 -7.83 5.41 -15.10
N ARG A 22 -8.39 6.15 -16.08
CA ARG A 22 -9.73 6.76 -15.95
C ARG A 22 -10.83 5.74 -15.69
N LYS A 23 -10.82 4.58 -16.36
CA LYS A 23 -11.82 3.52 -16.11
C LYS A 23 -11.72 2.97 -14.70
N VAL A 24 -10.50 2.73 -14.20
CA VAL A 24 -10.26 2.24 -12.84
C VAL A 24 -10.70 3.27 -11.80
N LEU A 25 -10.30 4.54 -11.99
CA LEU A 25 -10.68 5.62 -11.09
C LEU A 25 -12.20 5.84 -11.06
N ARG A 26 -12.90 5.79 -12.20
CA ARG A 26 -14.36 5.89 -12.23
C ARG A 26 -15.04 4.81 -11.40
N ARG A 27 -14.60 3.55 -11.53
CA ARG A 27 -15.12 2.46 -10.68
C ARG A 27 -14.91 2.75 -9.19
N THR A 28 -13.72 3.25 -8.84
CA THR A 28 -13.43 3.65 -7.45
C THR A 28 -14.35 4.78 -6.99
N LEU A 29 -14.55 5.81 -7.80
CA LEU A 29 -15.45 6.93 -7.49
C LEU A 29 -16.89 6.45 -7.35
N ASP A 30 -17.39 5.59 -8.23
CA ASP A 30 -18.74 5.03 -8.14
C ASP A 30 -18.95 4.23 -6.84
N THR A 31 -17.93 3.45 -6.44
CA THR A 31 -17.96 2.69 -5.18
C THR A 31 -17.95 3.61 -3.96
N LEU A 32 -17.19 4.71 -4.02
CA LEU A 32 -17.06 5.64 -2.90
C LEU A 32 -18.13 6.73 -2.89
N ARG A 33 -18.88 6.93 -3.97
CA ARG A 33 -19.86 8.02 -4.16
C ARG A 33 -20.77 8.25 -2.95
N PRO A 34 -21.41 7.22 -2.36
CA PRO A 34 -22.28 7.45 -1.20
C PRO A 34 -21.53 8.05 0.01
N HIS A 35 -20.27 7.64 0.22
CA HIS A 35 -19.43 8.17 1.28
C HIS A 35 -18.94 9.59 0.97
N LEU A 36 -18.58 9.85 -0.29
CA LEU A 36 -18.13 11.17 -0.75
C LEU A 36 -19.25 12.21 -0.69
N GLU A 37 -20.48 11.83 -1.03
CA GLU A 37 -21.67 12.67 -0.92
C GLU A 37 -22.02 12.97 0.54
N ALA A 38 -21.83 12.00 1.43
CA ALA A 38 -21.99 12.18 2.88
C ALA A 38 -20.85 13.00 3.53
N GLY A 39 -19.81 13.40 2.77
CA GLY A 39 -18.64 14.12 3.31
C GLY A 39 -17.74 13.27 4.21
N THR A 40 -17.80 11.94 4.08
CA THR A 40 -17.02 11.00 4.89
C THR A 40 -15.55 11.08 4.50
N PRO A 41 -14.61 11.32 5.45
CA PRO A 41 -13.19 11.35 5.12
C PRO A 41 -12.71 9.98 4.61
N VAL A 42 -11.86 10.00 3.58
CA VAL A 42 -11.25 8.79 2.99
C VAL A 42 -9.83 8.67 3.51
N ILE A 43 -9.57 7.70 4.38
CA ILE A 43 -8.26 7.54 5.00
C ILE A 43 -7.40 6.58 4.18
N GLY A 44 -6.33 7.12 3.58
CA GLY A 44 -5.34 6.37 2.84
C GLY A 44 -4.22 5.85 3.74
N LEU A 45 -3.99 4.53 3.69
CA LEU A 45 -2.82 3.88 4.31
C LEU A 45 -1.65 3.72 3.34
N GLU A 46 -1.91 3.88 2.04
CA GLU A 46 -0.89 3.81 1.00
C GLU A 46 -0.62 5.23 0.48
N PRO A 47 0.54 5.83 0.75
CA PRO A 47 0.79 7.21 0.37
C PRO A 47 0.77 7.42 -1.14
N SER A 48 1.19 6.43 -1.94
CA SER A 48 1.15 6.54 -3.41
C SER A 48 -0.27 6.63 -3.95
N CYS A 49 -1.19 5.82 -3.43
CA CYS A 49 -2.61 5.91 -3.79
C CYS A 49 -3.27 7.19 -3.26
N THR A 50 -2.89 7.64 -2.06
CA THR A 50 -3.36 8.91 -1.49
C THR A 50 -2.94 10.08 -2.37
N ALA A 51 -1.70 10.06 -2.90
CA ALA A 51 -1.20 11.04 -3.84
C ALA A 51 -2.04 11.10 -5.12
N VAL A 52 -2.35 9.94 -5.71
CA VAL A 52 -3.21 9.86 -6.89
C VAL A 52 -4.57 10.47 -6.61
N PHE A 53 -5.20 10.13 -5.49
CA PHE A 53 -6.51 10.67 -5.16
C PHE A 53 -6.48 12.18 -4.91
N ARG A 54 -5.37 12.70 -4.36
CA ARG A 54 -5.22 14.12 -4.03
C ARG A 54 -4.84 15.00 -5.21
N ALA A 55 -4.02 14.51 -6.14
CA ALA A 55 -3.45 15.29 -7.24
C ALA A 55 -3.78 14.71 -8.63
N ASP A 56 -3.36 13.48 -8.93
CA ASP A 56 -3.44 12.96 -10.29
C ASP A 56 -4.88 12.72 -10.77
N ALA A 57 -5.77 12.24 -9.89
CA ALA A 57 -7.16 11.95 -10.22
C ALA A 57 -7.95 13.20 -10.63
N PRO A 58 -7.94 14.33 -9.88
CA PRO A 58 -8.60 15.55 -10.31
C PRO A 58 -7.96 16.17 -11.56
N GLU A 59 -6.65 16.04 -11.77
CA GLU A 59 -5.99 16.50 -13.02
C GLU A 59 -6.38 15.64 -14.23
N LEU A 60 -6.46 14.32 -14.04
CA LEU A 60 -6.84 13.38 -15.08
C LEU A 60 -8.35 13.46 -15.38
N MET A 61 -9.18 13.88 -14.45
CA MET A 61 -10.64 13.96 -14.63
C MET A 61 -11.18 15.32 -14.12
N PRO A 62 -10.79 16.44 -14.74
CA PRO A 62 -11.07 17.78 -14.21
C PRO A 62 -12.56 18.12 -14.12
N GLY A 63 -13.38 17.54 -15.02
CA GLY A 63 -14.83 17.71 -15.01
C GLY A 63 -15.60 16.75 -14.10
N ASP A 64 -14.92 15.81 -13.43
CA ASP A 64 -15.57 14.83 -12.56
C ASP A 64 -15.67 15.37 -11.13
N GLN A 65 -16.89 15.66 -10.68
CA GLN A 65 -17.10 16.28 -9.36
C GLN A 65 -16.69 15.36 -8.21
N ASP A 66 -16.78 14.04 -8.36
CA ASP A 66 -16.40 13.11 -7.29
C ASP A 66 -14.89 12.96 -7.19
N ALA A 67 -14.17 13.04 -8.31
CA ALA A 67 -12.71 13.18 -8.27
C ALA A 67 -12.29 14.42 -7.47
N GLN A 68 -12.95 15.55 -7.69
CA GLN A 68 -12.70 16.79 -6.94
C GLN A 68 -13.09 16.66 -5.46
N ARG A 69 -14.23 16.00 -5.14
CA ARG A 69 -14.64 15.73 -3.75
C ARG A 69 -13.62 14.83 -3.05
N LEU A 70 -13.23 13.73 -3.68
CA LEU A 70 -12.27 12.78 -3.14
C LEU A 70 -10.93 13.46 -2.85
N ALA A 71 -10.43 14.31 -3.75
CA ALA A 71 -9.19 15.05 -3.52
C ALA A 71 -9.20 15.91 -2.24
N ARG A 72 -10.36 16.48 -1.88
CA ARG A 72 -10.55 17.27 -0.65
C ARG A 72 -10.81 16.41 0.60
N GLN A 73 -11.36 15.21 0.42
CA GLN A 73 -11.77 14.34 1.52
C GLN A 73 -10.73 13.26 1.86
N VAL A 74 -9.80 12.98 0.95
CA VAL A 74 -8.73 12.01 1.20
C VAL A 74 -7.74 12.59 2.21
N ARG A 75 -7.28 11.77 3.16
CA ARG A 75 -6.28 12.08 4.19
C ARG A 75 -5.32 10.93 4.36
N THR A 76 -4.05 11.20 4.67
CA THR A 76 -3.17 10.17 5.20
C THR A 76 -3.66 9.74 6.58
N PHE A 77 -3.24 8.55 7.02
CA PHE A 77 -3.49 8.10 8.39
C PHE A 77 -3.00 9.12 9.44
N ALA A 78 -1.81 9.67 9.22
CA ALA A 78 -1.22 10.65 10.13
C ALA A 78 -1.99 11.97 10.16
N GLU A 79 -2.39 12.51 9.01
CA GLU A 79 -3.22 13.72 8.93
C GLU A 79 -4.53 13.54 9.71
N GLN A 80 -5.17 12.38 9.54
CA GLN A 80 -6.43 12.10 10.24
C GLN A 80 -6.27 12.10 11.76
N LEU A 81 -5.23 11.44 12.29
CA LEU A 81 -5.03 11.39 13.75
C LEU A 81 -4.52 12.71 14.32
N VAL A 82 -3.68 13.43 13.59
CA VAL A 82 -3.11 14.69 14.08
C VAL A 82 -4.16 15.80 14.13
N GLN A 83 -5.03 15.86 13.12
CA GLN A 83 -5.93 16.98 12.88
C GLN A 83 -7.38 16.70 13.33
N HIS A 84 -7.78 15.42 13.44
CA HIS A 84 -9.19 15.04 13.60
C HIS A 84 -9.43 13.90 14.61
N ALA A 85 -8.43 13.48 15.37
CA ALA A 85 -8.69 12.59 16.49
C ALA A 85 -9.53 13.32 17.57
N PRO A 86 -10.37 12.60 18.33
CA PRO A 86 -11.06 13.15 19.50
C PRO A 86 -10.08 13.77 20.50
N ASP A 87 -10.53 14.78 21.25
CA ASP A 87 -9.68 15.51 22.21
C ASP A 87 -9.11 14.63 23.33
N ASP A 88 -9.80 13.54 23.67
CA ASP A 88 -9.39 12.57 24.68
C ASP A 88 -8.45 11.48 24.12
N TRP A 89 -8.32 11.39 22.80
CA TRP A 89 -7.41 10.44 22.18
C TRP A 89 -5.95 10.87 22.33
N GLN A 90 -5.11 9.94 22.80
CA GLN A 90 -3.68 10.14 22.94
C GLN A 90 -2.91 9.04 22.22
N ALA A 91 -1.86 9.42 21.50
CA ALA A 91 -0.95 8.45 20.92
C ALA A 91 -0.27 7.63 22.04
N PRO A 92 -0.09 6.31 21.87
CA PRO A 92 0.67 5.48 22.80
C PRO A 92 2.11 5.98 22.89
N ARG A 93 2.72 5.85 24.06
CA ARG A 93 4.11 6.28 24.30
C ARG A 93 5.05 5.09 24.12
N LEU A 94 5.76 5.05 22.99
CA LEU A 94 6.64 3.92 22.68
C LEU A 94 8.06 4.07 23.23
N ALA A 95 8.61 5.30 23.24
CA ALA A 95 9.99 5.58 23.67
C ALA A 95 11.01 4.63 23.00
N ARG A 96 10.97 4.57 21.67
CA ARG A 96 11.85 3.73 20.83
C ARG A 96 12.47 4.58 19.73
N ARG A 97 13.68 4.18 19.33
CA ARG A 97 14.31 4.70 18.09
C ARG A 97 13.59 4.13 16.89
N ALA A 98 13.45 4.93 15.85
CA ALA A 98 12.80 4.55 14.62
C ALA A 98 13.60 5.08 13.43
N THR A 99 13.96 4.21 12.49
CA THR A 99 14.47 4.61 11.17
C THR A 99 13.28 4.67 10.22
N VAL A 100 13.06 5.80 9.56
CA VAL A 100 11.82 6.09 8.85
C VAL A 100 12.10 6.45 7.39
N GLN A 101 11.58 5.64 6.47
CA GLN A 101 11.58 5.96 5.05
C GLN A 101 10.32 6.76 4.68
N THR A 102 10.51 8.02 4.29
CA THR A 102 9.43 8.82 3.71
C THR A 102 9.06 8.28 2.32
N HIS A 103 7.77 8.08 2.05
CA HIS A 103 7.36 7.64 0.72
C HIS A 103 7.52 8.77 -0.31
N CYS A 104 8.12 8.49 -1.48
CA CYS A 104 8.42 9.53 -2.48
C CYS A 104 7.18 10.31 -2.97
N HIS A 105 6.05 9.62 -3.15
CA HIS A 105 4.79 10.28 -3.53
C HIS A 105 4.23 11.16 -2.38
N GLN A 106 4.46 10.75 -1.13
CA GLN A 106 4.06 11.52 0.04
C GLN A 106 4.87 12.81 0.13
N HIS A 107 6.20 12.70 0.01
CA HIS A 107 7.12 13.84 -0.07
C HIS A 107 6.70 14.83 -1.16
N ALA A 108 6.35 14.32 -2.35
CA ALA A 108 5.97 15.16 -3.48
C ALA A 108 4.67 15.95 -3.22
N ILE A 109 3.59 15.25 -2.79
CA ILE A 109 2.23 15.81 -2.84
C ILE A 109 1.65 16.17 -1.45
N MET A 110 1.94 15.39 -0.40
CA MET A 110 1.33 15.54 0.94
C MET A 110 2.28 16.17 1.97
N LYS A 111 3.59 16.16 1.71
CA LYS A 111 4.65 16.42 2.71
C LYS A 111 4.61 15.39 3.84
N PHE A 112 5.40 15.60 4.90
CA PHE A 112 5.62 14.60 5.96
C PHE A 112 5.42 15.15 7.38
N ASP A 113 4.84 16.35 7.51
CA ASP A 113 4.74 17.05 8.79
C ASP A 113 3.77 16.38 9.77
N ALA A 114 2.63 15.87 9.26
CA ALA A 114 1.67 15.16 10.09
C ALA A 114 2.26 13.86 10.66
N ASP A 115 3.03 13.13 9.85
CA ASP A 115 3.71 11.90 10.26
C ASP A 115 4.78 12.20 11.33
N ARG A 116 5.60 13.24 11.13
CA ARG A 116 6.56 13.71 12.15
C ARG A 116 5.87 14.08 13.45
N GLU A 117 4.77 14.83 13.39
CA GLU A 117 4.01 15.23 14.56
C GLU A 117 3.40 14.02 15.28
N LEU A 118 2.83 13.07 14.53
CA LEU A 118 2.27 11.85 15.11
C LEU A 118 3.34 10.98 15.79
N MET A 119 4.50 10.81 15.15
CA MET A 119 5.64 10.11 15.74
C MET A 119 6.15 10.82 17.01
N ARG A 120 6.19 12.16 17.00
CA ARG A 120 6.54 12.97 18.18
C ARG A 120 5.55 12.78 19.32
N ARG A 121 4.23 12.81 19.04
CA ARG A 121 3.17 12.51 20.03
C ARG A 121 3.32 11.10 20.61
N ALA A 122 3.74 10.15 19.78
CA ALA A 122 4.02 8.77 20.18
C ALA A 122 5.36 8.56 20.90
N ARG A 123 6.15 9.63 21.08
CA ARG A 123 7.51 9.61 21.67
C ARG A 123 8.48 8.67 20.96
N LEU A 124 8.43 8.64 19.63
CA LEU A 124 9.47 7.99 18.83
C LEU A 124 10.67 8.91 18.66
N ASP A 125 11.88 8.38 18.85
CA ASP A 125 13.13 9.01 18.42
C ASP A 125 13.31 8.67 16.93
N ALA A 126 12.59 9.41 16.08
CA ALA A 126 12.47 9.14 14.66
C ALA A 126 13.60 9.79 13.85
N ASP A 127 14.49 8.96 13.34
CA ASP A 127 15.45 9.30 12.29
C ASP A 127 14.78 9.15 10.93
N VAL A 128 14.29 10.26 10.39
CA VAL A 128 13.63 10.29 9.08
C VAL A 128 14.68 10.47 8.00
N LEU A 129 14.85 9.43 7.20
CA LEU A 129 15.82 9.37 6.12
C LEU A 129 15.54 10.47 5.09
N ASP A 130 16.58 11.22 4.73
CA ASP A 130 16.60 12.12 3.57
C ASP A 130 17.01 11.36 2.31
N GLU A 131 16.40 10.18 2.15
CA GLU A 131 16.64 9.29 1.02
C GLU A 131 15.47 9.39 0.04
N GLY A 132 15.79 9.38 -1.25
CA GLY A 132 14.83 9.56 -2.33
C GLY A 132 13.84 8.40 -2.47
N CYS A 133 13.77 7.81 -3.66
CA CYS A 133 12.90 6.65 -3.87
C CYS A 133 13.51 5.42 -3.19
N CYS A 134 12.69 4.54 -2.63
CA CYS A 134 13.15 3.22 -2.19
C CYS A 134 13.69 2.34 -3.33
N GLY A 135 13.38 2.66 -4.59
CA GLY A 135 13.80 1.91 -5.78
C GLY A 135 12.67 1.17 -6.48
N LEU A 136 11.64 0.73 -5.75
CA LEU A 136 10.55 -0.07 -6.34
C LEU A 136 9.62 0.74 -7.27
N ALA A 137 9.43 2.03 -6.97
CA ALA A 137 8.71 3.02 -7.79
C ALA A 137 7.43 2.49 -8.46
N GLY A 138 6.46 2.03 -7.67
CA GLY A 138 5.22 1.46 -8.19
C GLY A 138 5.43 0.03 -8.72
N ASN A 139 5.26 -0.18 -10.03
CA ASN A 139 5.51 -1.48 -10.64
C ASN A 139 6.93 -1.63 -11.20
N PHE A 140 7.74 -0.57 -11.23
CA PHE A 140 9.04 -0.55 -11.91
C PHE A 140 9.92 -1.71 -11.48
N GLY A 141 10.17 -1.88 -10.18
CA GLY A 141 11.03 -2.95 -9.67
C GLY A 141 10.45 -4.37 -9.82
N PHE A 142 9.16 -4.51 -10.14
CA PHE A 142 8.55 -5.79 -10.47
C PHE A 142 8.64 -6.14 -11.97
N GLU A 143 8.96 -5.18 -12.83
CA GLU A 143 9.09 -5.45 -14.24
C GLU A 143 10.37 -6.24 -14.56
N ARG A 144 10.25 -7.13 -15.54
CA ARG A 144 11.35 -7.99 -15.95
C ARG A 144 12.51 -7.13 -16.45
N GLY A 145 13.69 -7.31 -15.86
CA GLY A 145 14.91 -6.58 -16.21
C GLY A 145 15.16 -5.33 -15.36
N HIS A 146 14.24 -4.92 -14.49
CA HIS A 146 14.42 -3.72 -13.65
C HIS A 146 14.88 -4.02 -12.22
N HIS A 147 14.90 -5.29 -11.82
CA HIS A 147 15.23 -5.70 -10.45
C HIS A 147 16.59 -5.18 -9.97
N GLU A 148 17.65 -5.31 -10.78
CA GLU A 148 18.99 -4.86 -10.43
C GLU A 148 19.05 -3.35 -10.21
N VAL A 149 18.40 -2.57 -11.09
CA VAL A 149 18.31 -1.11 -10.95
C VAL A 149 17.49 -0.72 -9.72
N SER A 150 16.37 -1.39 -9.48
CA SER A 150 15.52 -1.18 -8.30
C SER A 150 16.32 -1.37 -7.00
N LEU A 151 17.08 -2.47 -6.90
CA LEU A 151 17.96 -2.71 -5.76
C LEU A 151 19.10 -1.71 -5.69
N ALA A 152 19.75 -1.36 -6.81
CA ALA A 152 20.83 -0.38 -6.82
C ALA A 152 20.38 0.98 -6.30
N VAL A 153 19.14 1.41 -6.57
CA VAL A 153 18.56 2.63 -5.98
C VAL A 153 18.35 2.47 -4.48
N ALA A 154 17.80 1.33 -4.03
CA ALA A 154 17.60 1.05 -2.61
C ALA A 154 18.94 1.05 -1.83
N GLU A 155 20.01 0.59 -2.47
CA GLU A 155 21.38 0.55 -1.94
C GLU A 155 22.05 1.92 -1.83
N GLN A 156 21.46 2.99 -2.39
CA GLN A 156 22.01 4.35 -2.25
C GLN A 156 21.84 4.90 -0.83
N GLY A 157 20.89 4.37 -0.04
CA GLY A 157 20.75 4.78 1.36
C GLY A 157 19.71 4.03 2.17
N VAL A 158 18.58 3.62 1.58
CA VAL A 158 17.51 2.92 2.31
C VAL A 158 17.99 1.60 2.91
N LEU A 159 18.58 0.70 2.11
CA LEU A 159 19.07 -0.59 2.60
C LEU A 159 20.29 -0.46 3.54
N PRO A 160 21.27 0.43 3.27
CA PRO A 160 22.31 0.75 4.23
C PRO A 160 21.77 1.19 5.60
N ALA A 161 20.80 2.11 5.63
CA ALA A 161 20.19 2.58 6.87
C ALA A 161 19.47 1.47 7.63
N VAL A 162 18.75 0.60 6.91
CA VAL A 162 18.10 -0.58 7.50
C VAL A 162 19.11 -1.53 8.14
N ARG A 163 20.24 -1.80 7.47
CA ARG A 163 21.30 -2.66 8.03
C ARG A 163 22.03 -2.04 9.21
N ALA A 164 22.15 -0.72 9.24
CA ALA A 164 22.78 0.02 10.34
C ALA A 164 21.85 0.19 11.57
N ALA A 165 20.54 0.04 11.40
CA ALA A 165 19.58 0.19 12.48
C ALA A 165 19.80 -0.87 13.57
N ALA A 166 19.82 -0.42 14.83
CA ALA A 166 19.95 -1.31 15.97
C ALA A 166 18.83 -2.38 15.98
N PRO A 167 19.08 -3.58 16.54
CA PRO A 167 18.08 -4.65 16.57
C PRO A 167 16.73 -4.23 17.18
N GLY A 168 16.76 -3.41 18.24
CA GLY A 168 15.57 -2.88 18.91
C GLY A 168 14.93 -1.65 18.25
N SER A 169 15.55 -1.07 17.23
CA SER A 169 14.97 0.06 16.50
C SER A 169 13.82 -0.40 15.62
N LEU A 170 12.76 0.41 15.60
CA LEU A 170 11.66 0.24 14.66
C LEU A 170 12.10 0.69 13.25
N LEU A 171 11.59 0.01 12.23
CA LEU A 171 11.73 0.44 10.84
C LEU A 171 10.36 0.83 10.33
N LEU A 172 10.19 2.07 9.86
CA LEU A 172 8.90 2.60 9.42
C LEU A 172 8.93 2.91 7.92
N ALA A 173 7.90 2.43 7.23
CA ALA A 173 7.60 2.82 5.86
C ALA A 173 6.10 2.63 5.61
N ASP A 174 5.38 3.71 5.34
CA ASP A 174 3.92 3.65 5.14
C ASP A 174 3.52 3.17 3.74
N GLY A 175 4.41 3.29 2.76
CA GLY A 175 4.18 2.71 1.43
C GLY A 175 4.46 1.21 1.38
N PHE A 176 3.52 0.45 0.81
CA PHE A 176 3.65 -0.96 0.46
C PHE A 176 4.89 -1.21 -0.39
N SER A 177 5.17 -0.35 -1.38
CA SER A 177 6.35 -0.48 -2.22
C SER A 177 7.64 -0.36 -1.40
N CYS A 178 7.74 0.62 -0.50
CA CYS A 178 8.91 0.77 0.37
C CYS A 178 9.07 -0.42 1.33
N ARG A 179 7.99 -0.88 1.97
CA ARG A 179 8.05 -2.07 2.84
C ARG A 179 8.48 -3.32 2.07
N THR A 180 7.95 -3.51 0.86
CA THR A 180 8.31 -4.67 0.01
C THR A 180 9.77 -4.61 -0.38
N GLN A 181 10.28 -3.44 -0.75
CA GLN A 181 11.68 -3.27 -1.10
C GLN A 181 12.62 -3.58 0.06
N ILE A 182 12.27 -3.15 1.27
CA ILE A 182 13.05 -3.44 2.49
C ILE A 182 13.02 -4.94 2.81
N ASP A 183 11.86 -5.58 2.72
CA ASP A 183 11.68 -7.03 2.94
C ASP A 183 12.46 -7.87 1.90
N GLN A 184 12.53 -7.40 0.65
CA GLN A 184 13.26 -8.06 -0.44
C GLN A 184 14.75 -7.72 -0.48
N GLY A 185 15.20 -6.71 0.25
CA GLY A 185 16.60 -6.27 0.27
C GLY A 185 17.56 -7.16 1.08
N ASP A 186 17.11 -8.35 1.49
CA ASP A 186 17.87 -9.37 2.24
C ASP A 186 18.62 -8.84 3.47
N THR A 187 17.99 -7.87 4.16
CA THR A 187 18.54 -7.27 5.39
C THR A 187 18.22 -8.07 6.64
N GLY A 188 17.35 -9.08 6.53
CA GLY A 188 16.76 -9.79 7.67
C GLY A 188 15.79 -8.93 8.50
N ARG A 189 15.52 -7.69 8.07
CA ARG A 189 14.63 -6.75 8.75
C ARG A 189 13.40 -6.45 7.90
N ARG A 190 12.33 -5.98 8.54
CA ARG A 190 11.09 -5.56 7.87
C ARG A 190 10.62 -4.22 8.40
N ALA A 191 10.05 -3.42 7.51
CA ALA A 191 9.41 -2.16 7.88
C ALA A 191 7.93 -2.35 8.23
N LEU A 192 7.45 -1.52 9.14
CA LEU A 192 6.07 -1.41 9.60
C LEU A 192 5.43 -0.14 9.07
N HIS A 193 4.11 -0.15 8.90
CA HIS A 193 3.32 1.06 8.76
C HIS A 193 3.17 1.74 10.13
N LEU A 194 3.11 3.07 10.18
CA LEU A 194 2.99 3.84 11.43
C LEU A 194 1.77 3.40 12.26
N ALA A 195 0.64 3.11 11.63
CA ALA A 195 -0.53 2.51 12.29
C ALA A 195 -0.23 1.19 13.02
N GLU A 196 0.62 0.31 12.44
CA GLU A 196 1.02 -0.95 13.08
C GLU A 196 1.88 -0.66 14.31
N VAL A 197 2.79 0.30 14.22
CA VAL A 197 3.62 0.75 15.35
C VAL A 197 2.76 1.29 16.49
N LEU A 198 1.79 2.17 16.19
CA LEU A 198 0.89 2.68 17.22
C LEU A 198 0.05 1.54 17.83
N ALA A 199 -0.46 0.61 17.04
CA ALA A 199 -1.20 -0.54 17.57
C ALA A 199 -0.36 -1.37 18.55
N LEU A 200 0.90 -1.67 18.21
CA LEU A 200 1.80 -2.38 19.12
C LEU A 200 2.02 -1.63 20.44
N GLY A 201 2.10 -0.29 20.39
CA GLY A 201 2.20 0.55 21.58
C GLY A 201 0.94 0.58 22.46
N LEU A 202 -0.23 0.22 21.91
CA LEU A 202 -1.47 0.04 22.68
C LEU A 202 -1.55 -1.36 23.31
N GLU A 203 -1.01 -2.37 22.63
CA GLU A 203 -1.07 -3.77 23.04
C GLU A 203 -0.04 -4.15 24.12
N GLY A 204 1.02 -3.36 24.30
CA GLY A 204 1.91 -3.49 25.46
C GLY A 204 3.38 -3.17 25.19
N THR A 205 4.26 -3.90 25.86
CA THR A 205 5.72 -3.64 25.81
C THR A 205 6.33 -4.24 24.56
N LEU A 206 7.00 -3.40 23.76
CA LEU A 206 7.76 -3.86 22.61
C LEU A 206 9.00 -4.68 23.02
N PRO A 207 9.33 -5.77 22.30
CA PRO A 207 10.50 -6.58 22.58
C PRO A 207 11.79 -5.75 22.41
N ALA A 208 12.87 -6.23 23.03
CA ALA A 208 14.17 -5.57 23.00
C ALA A 208 14.81 -5.61 21.61
N GLU A 209 14.49 -6.62 20.80
CA GLU A 209 15.02 -6.82 19.46
C GLU A 209 13.89 -7.20 18.49
N HIS A 210 14.02 -6.77 17.25
CA HIS A 210 13.13 -7.09 16.13
C HIS A 210 11.63 -6.92 16.43
N PRO A 211 11.19 -5.74 16.90
CA PRO A 211 9.77 -5.48 17.19
C PRO A 211 8.84 -5.68 15.99
N GLU A 212 9.37 -5.60 14.76
CA GLU A 212 8.62 -5.88 13.53
C GLU A 212 8.12 -7.33 13.40
N HIS A 213 8.56 -8.25 14.27
CA HIS A 213 8.05 -9.62 14.30
C HIS A 213 6.69 -9.75 15.01
N LEU A 214 6.31 -8.78 15.83
CA LEU A 214 4.98 -8.76 16.46
C LEU A 214 3.85 -8.45 15.48
N ALA A 215 4.15 -7.73 14.39
CA ALA A 215 3.16 -7.42 13.38
C ALA A 215 2.75 -8.70 12.62
N ALA A 216 1.50 -9.12 12.81
CA ALA A 216 0.94 -10.26 12.09
C ALA A 216 0.94 -9.97 10.57
N ARG A 217 1.57 -10.86 9.80
CA ARG A 217 1.49 -10.87 8.34
C ARG A 217 0.77 -12.13 7.90
N PRO A 218 -0.12 -12.07 6.90
CA PRO A 218 -0.70 -13.28 6.33
C PRO A 218 0.41 -14.20 5.83
N ASP A 219 0.34 -15.47 6.21
CA ASP A 219 1.28 -16.47 5.70
C ASP A 219 1.21 -16.54 4.18
N ARG A 220 2.36 -16.74 3.55
CA ARG A 220 2.39 -17.05 2.12
C ARG A 220 1.56 -18.31 1.88
N PRO A 221 0.62 -18.33 0.92
CA PRO A 221 -0.15 -19.53 0.64
C PRO A 221 0.80 -20.70 0.33
N SER A 222 0.52 -21.82 0.97
CA SER A 222 1.36 -23.01 0.87
C SER A 222 1.51 -23.45 -0.60
N ARG A 223 2.57 -24.19 -0.92
CA ARG A 223 2.73 -24.75 -2.28
C ARG A 223 1.50 -25.57 -2.67
N ALA A 224 0.92 -26.34 -1.75
CA ALA A 224 -0.31 -27.09 -1.97
C ALA A 224 -1.52 -26.19 -2.29
N ALA A 225 -1.68 -25.07 -1.58
CA ALA A 225 -2.76 -24.11 -1.86
C ALA A 225 -2.63 -23.46 -3.25
N ARG A 226 -1.41 -23.20 -3.72
CA ARG A 226 -1.13 -22.72 -5.08
C ARG A 226 -1.46 -23.75 -6.17
N TRP A 227 -1.25 -25.03 -5.89
CA TRP A 227 -1.61 -26.11 -6.81
C TRP A 227 -3.11 -26.39 -6.83
N ALA A 228 -3.81 -26.26 -5.69
CA ALA A 228 -5.26 -26.45 -5.62
C ALA A 228 -6.04 -25.43 -6.47
N THR A 229 -5.60 -24.17 -6.52
CA THR A 229 -6.23 -23.13 -7.34
C THR A 229 -5.99 -23.31 -8.84
N THR A 230 -4.80 -23.82 -9.22
CA THR A 230 -4.48 -24.13 -10.63
C THR A 230 -5.14 -25.41 -11.11
N ALA A 231 -5.23 -26.44 -10.26
CA ALA A 231 -5.94 -27.70 -10.57
C ALA A 231 -7.46 -27.52 -10.65
N GLY A 232 -8.05 -26.68 -9.81
CA GLY A 232 -9.48 -26.34 -9.90
C GLY A 232 -9.83 -25.61 -11.19
N ALA A 233 -8.98 -24.68 -11.65
CA ALA A 233 -9.17 -23.96 -12.90
C ALA A 233 -9.01 -24.84 -14.16
N THR A 234 -8.10 -25.82 -14.13
CA THR A 234 -7.93 -26.77 -15.25
C THR A 234 -9.05 -27.82 -15.28
N ALA A 235 -9.54 -28.28 -14.13
CA ALA A 235 -10.68 -29.20 -14.08
C ALA A 235 -11.99 -28.55 -14.58
N LEU A 236 -12.23 -27.28 -14.24
CA LEU A 236 -13.40 -26.52 -14.70
C LEU A 236 -13.36 -26.20 -16.20
N THR A 237 -12.19 -25.90 -16.75
CA THR A 237 -12.02 -25.64 -18.19
C THR A 237 -12.13 -26.94 -19.01
N ALA A 238 -11.59 -28.05 -18.53
CA ALA A 238 -11.71 -29.37 -19.19
C ALA A 238 -13.17 -29.89 -19.20
N THR A 239 -13.92 -29.68 -18.12
CA THR A 239 -15.34 -30.06 -18.04
C THR A 239 -16.21 -29.19 -18.93
N ALA A 240 -15.97 -27.88 -19.01
CA ALA A 240 -16.66 -26.98 -19.93
C ALA A 240 -16.38 -27.33 -21.40
N ALA A 241 -15.12 -27.61 -21.76
CA ALA A 241 -14.73 -27.97 -23.12
C ALA A 241 -15.34 -29.31 -23.57
N THR A 242 -15.36 -30.31 -22.70
CA THR A 242 -15.98 -31.61 -23.00
C THR A 242 -17.50 -31.51 -23.12
N ALA A 243 -18.16 -30.70 -22.29
CA ALA A 243 -19.59 -30.42 -22.42
C ALA A 243 -19.93 -29.72 -23.75
N ALA A 244 -19.17 -28.70 -24.13
CA ALA A 244 -19.34 -27.99 -25.41
C ALA A 244 -19.11 -28.91 -26.62
N CYS A 245 -18.07 -29.74 -26.58
CA CYS A 245 -17.77 -30.68 -27.66
C CYS A 245 -18.87 -31.76 -27.80
N ARG A 246 -19.38 -32.29 -26.68
CA ARG A 246 -20.53 -33.22 -26.68
C ARG A 246 -21.81 -32.57 -27.22
N ALA A 247 -22.06 -31.30 -26.91
CA ALA A 247 -23.22 -30.57 -27.43
C ALA A 247 -23.12 -30.36 -28.96
N ALA A 248 -21.96 -29.96 -29.47
CA ALA A 248 -21.71 -29.79 -30.90
C ALA A 248 -21.82 -31.11 -31.69
N LEU A 249 -21.31 -32.21 -31.14
CA LEU A 249 -21.45 -33.54 -31.75
C LEU A 249 -22.90 -34.04 -31.78
N ARG A 250 -23.73 -33.63 -30.81
CA ARG A 250 -25.17 -33.94 -30.80
C ARG A 250 -25.96 -33.13 -31.82
N SER A 251 -25.61 -31.87 -32.06
CA SER A 251 -26.28 -31.05 -33.09
C SER A 251 -25.96 -31.51 -34.51
N LEU A 252 -24.76 -32.06 -34.75
CA LEU A 252 -24.37 -32.62 -36.05
C LEU A 252 -24.99 -33.99 -36.36
N ARG A 253 -25.57 -34.67 -35.36
CA ARG A 253 -26.20 -35.99 -35.49
C ARG A 253 -27.73 -35.94 -35.51
N ARG A 254 -28.33 -34.75 -35.47
CA ARG A 254 -29.78 -34.59 -35.68
C ARG A 254 -30.00 -34.42 -37.19
N PRO A 255 -30.68 -35.39 -37.84
CA PRO A 255 -31.01 -35.31 -39.27
C PRO A 255 -32.02 -34.20 -39.57
#